data_AF-A0A6G4WSC5-F1
#
_entry.id   AF-A0A6G4WSC5-F1
#
_cell.length_a   1.000
_cell.length_b   1.000
_cell.length_c   1.000
_cell.angle_alpha   90.00
_cell.angle_beta   90.00
_cell.angle_gamma   90.00
#
_symmetry.space_group_name_H-M   'P 1'
#
loop_
_entity.id
_entity.type
_entity.pdbx_description
1 polymer ?
#
loop_
_entity_poly.entity_id
_entity_poly.type
_entity_poly.pdbx_seq_one_letter_code
_entity_poly.pdbx_strand_id
1 'polypeptide(L)' 'MSGAQRTQLAHALRAHYDTGLTVRDIANATSRSYQGVHALLKLAGTRFRSKGSPGIRRRRTP' A
#
# COMPACT_ATOMS: atom_id res chain seq x y z
N MET A 1 8.64 -20.06 -4.32
CA MET A 1 8.49 -18.80 -5.06
C MET A 1 9.87 -18.23 -5.37
N SER A 2 10.24 -18.12 -6.65
CA SER A 2 11.50 -17.48 -7.06
C SER A 2 11.44 -15.97 -6.80
N GLY A 3 12.61 -15.31 -6.72
CA GLY A 3 12.68 -13.85 -6.52
C GLY A 3 11.93 -13.07 -7.60
N ALA A 4 12.00 -13.52 -8.86
CA ALA A 4 11.34 -12.88 -9.99
C ALA A 4 9.81 -12.85 -9.88
N GLN A 5 9.17 -13.94 -9.45
CA GLN A 5 7.72 -13.99 -9.24
C GLN A 5 7.28 -13.02 -8.14
N ARG A 6 8.09 -12.87 -7.07
CA ARG A 6 7.81 -11.89 -6.01
C ARG A 6 7.90 -10.46 -6.53
N THR A 7 8.89 -10.14 -7.33
CA THR A 7 9.05 -8.79 -7.91
C THR A 7 7.92 -8.44 -8.87
N GLN A 8 7.55 -9.36 -9.76
CA GLN A 8 6.46 -9.12 -10.71
C GLN A 8 5.12 -8.90 -10.00
N LEU A 9 4.85 -9.72 -8.98
CA LEU A 9 3.67 -9.57 -8.14
C LEU A 9 3.70 -8.25 -7.35
N ALA A 10 4.86 -7.86 -6.83
CA ALA A 10 5.04 -6.59 -6.12
C ALA A 10 4.75 -5.39 -7.03
N HIS A 11 5.18 -5.42 -8.29
CA HIS A 11 4.85 -4.41 -9.28
C HIS A 11 3.34 -4.36 -9.60
N ALA A 12 2.68 -5.51 -9.71
CA ALA A 12 1.23 -5.56 -9.92
C ALA A 12 0.46 -4.92 -8.75
N LEU A 13 0.84 -5.25 -7.51
CA LEU A 13 0.25 -4.64 -6.31
C LEU A 13 0.48 -3.12 -6.26
N ARG A 14 1.67 -2.67 -6.67
CA ARG A 14 1.98 -1.25 -6.75
C ARG A 14 1.11 -0.53 -7.78
N ALA A 15 0.84 -1.13 -8.93
CA ALA A 15 -0.08 -0.56 -9.91
C ALA A 15 -1.48 -0.33 -9.30
N HIS A 16 -2.00 -1.30 -8.54
CA HIS A 16 -3.26 -1.12 -7.80
C HIS A 16 -3.16 0.02 -6.77
N TYR A 17 -2.05 0.13 -6.04
CA TYR A 17 -1.84 1.23 -5.10
C TYR A 17 -1.80 2.60 -5.78
N ASP A 18 -1.19 2.68 -6.95
CA ASP A 18 -1.08 3.91 -7.74
C ASP A 18 -2.46 4.37 -8.28
N THR A 19 -3.42 3.46 -8.45
CA THR A 19 -4.83 3.84 -8.76
C THR A 19 -5.55 4.52 -7.59
N GLY A 20 -4.96 4.52 -6.39
CA GLY A 20 -5.53 5.13 -5.18
C GLY A 20 -6.13 4.12 -4.20
N LEU A 21 -6.05 2.81 -4.48
CA LEU A 21 -6.47 1.77 -3.55
C LEU A 21 -5.57 1.74 -2.32
N THR A 22 -6.15 1.46 -1.16
CA THR A 22 -5.36 1.29 0.07
C THR A 22 -4.74 -0.10 0.12
N VAL A 23 -3.70 -0.29 0.94
CA VAL A 23 -3.08 -1.60 1.16
C VAL A 23 -4.11 -2.66 1.59
N ARG A 24 -5.16 -2.24 2.31
CA ARG A 24 -6.23 -3.14 2.76
C ARG A 24 -7.17 -3.53 1.62
N ASP A 25 -7.51 -2.60 0.75
CA ASP A 25 -8.34 -2.89 -0.44
C ASP A 25 -7.59 -3.80 -1.40
N ILE A 26 -6.30 -3.57 -1.60
CA ILE A 26 -5.43 -4.44 -2.41
C ILE A 26 -5.37 -5.84 -1.81
N ALA A 27 -5.23 -5.96 -0.48
CA ALA A 27 -5.23 -7.25 0.22
C ALA A 27 -6.55 -8.00 0.05
N ASN A 28 -7.70 -7.31 0.14
CA ASN A 28 -9.01 -7.90 -0.13
C ASN A 28 -9.16 -8.31 -1.60
N ALA A 29 -8.79 -7.43 -2.54
CA ALA A 29 -8.88 -7.68 -3.97
C ALA A 29 -8.00 -8.85 -4.43
N THR A 30 -6.84 -9.04 -3.79
CA THR A 30 -5.92 -10.15 -4.10
C THR A 30 -6.08 -11.37 -3.18
N SER A 31 -7.09 -11.37 -2.28
CA SER A 31 -7.30 -12.42 -1.26
C SER A 31 -6.01 -12.80 -0.53
N ARG A 32 -5.20 -11.79 -0.16
CA ARG A 32 -3.90 -11.96 0.50
C ARG A 32 -3.89 -11.28 1.85
N SER A 33 -3.00 -11.75 2.72
CA SER A 33 -2.78 -11.09 4.00
C SER A 33 -2.19 -9.69 3.81
N TYR A 34 -2.62 -8.75 4.65
CA TYR A 34 -2.06 -7.40 4.70
C TYR A 34 -0.54 -7.41 4.80
N GLN A 35 0.03 -8.28 5.64
CA GLN A 35 1.48 -8.39 5.82
C GLN A 35 2.18 -8.87 4.53
N GLY A 36 1.59 -9.82 3.80
CA GLY A 36 2.12 -10.27 2.51
C GLY A 36 2.11 -9.16 1.47
N VAL A 37 1.01 -8.42 1.37
CA VAL A 37 0.89 -7.26 0.47
C VAL A 37 1.86 -6.15 0.89
N HIS A 38 1.98 -5.85 2.18
CA HIS A 38 2.89 -4.82 2.70
C HIS A 38 4.36 -5.18 2.43
N ALA A 39 4.75 -6.45 2.61
CA ALA A 39 6.09 -6.92 2.28
C ALA A 39 6.40 -6.76 0.78
N LEU A 40 5.46 -7.11 -0.09
CA LEU A 40 5.60 -6.98 -1.54
C LEU A 40 5.65 -5.51 -1.98
N LEU A 41 4.75 -4.67 -1.49
CA LEU A 41 4.75 -3.24 -1.78
C LEU A 41 6.07 -2.58 -1.34
N LYS A 42 6.62 -2.99 -0.18
CA LYS A 42 7.95 -2.54 0.27
C LYS A 42 9.07 -3.01 -0.66
N LEU A 43 8.98 -4.25 -1.16
CA LEU A 43 9.93 -4.83 -2.10
C LEU A 43 9.90 -4.15 -3.48
N ALA A 44 8.72 -3.70 -3.93
CA ALA A 44 8.54 -2.86 -5.12
C ALA A 44 8.94 -1.38 -4.92
N GLY A 45 9.45 -1.01 -3.73
CA GLY A 45 9.79 0.38 -3.41
C GLY A 45 8.57 1.31 -3.41
N THR A 46 7.38 0.77 -3.13
CA THR A 46 6.15 1.57 -3.09
C THR A 46 6.26 2.60 -1.97
N ARG A 47 6.13 3.88 -2.33
CA ARG A 47 6.09 4.96 -1.34
C ARG A 47 4.72 4.94 -0.70
N PHE A 48 4.59 4.21 0.41
CA PHE A 48 3.37 4.25 1.20
C PHE A 48 3.10 5.72 1.53
N ARG A 49 1.91 6.18 1.15
CA ARG A 49 1.31 7.39 1.70
C ARG A 49 1.05 7.09 3.17
N SER A 50 2.09 7.17 4.00
CA SER A 50 1.94 7.28 5.43
C SER A 50 1.01 8.47 5.68
N LYS A 51 0.24 8.42 6.77
CA LYS A 51 -0.66 9.48 7.22
C LYS A 51 0.11 10.79 7.45
N GLY A 52 0.49 11.46 6.37
CA GLY A 52 1.07 12.78 6.33
C GLY A 52 -0.06 13.76 6.20
N SER A 53 -0.75 13.99 7.30
CA SER A 53 -1.37 15.28 7.54
C SER A 53 -1.33 15.54 9.04
N PRO A 54 -0.26 16.18 9.56
CA PRO A 54 -0.42 17.14 10.66
C PRO A 54 -1.29 18.30 10.12
N GLY A 55 -2.57 18.00 9.90
CA GLY A 55 -3.48 18.82 9.10
C GLY A 55 -4.90 18.84 9.65
N ILE A 56 -5.17 18.16 10.77
CA ILE A 56 -6.25 18.62 11.64
C ILE A 56 -5.65 19.69 12.53
N ARG A 57 -5.43 20.89 11.97
CA ARG A 57 -5.65 22.08 12.78
C ARG A 57 -7.09 21.95 13.25
N ARG A 58 -7.32 21.45 14.47
CA ARG A 58 -8.59 21.65 15.17
C ARG A 58 -8.66 23.14 15.46
N ARG A 59 -8.94 23.93 14.43
CA ARG A 59 -9.38 25.30 14.56
C ARG A 59 -10.89 25.23 14.66
N ARG A 60 -11.35 25.07 15.90
CA ARG A 60 -12.69 25.43 16.41
C ARG A 60 -12.58 25.32 17.94
N THR A 61 -12.21 26.39 18.67
CA THR A 61 -12.98 27.60 19.05
C THR A 61 -14.10 27.24 20.03
N PRO A 62 -14.43 28.03 21.08
CA PRO A 62 -13.94 29.35 21.50
C PRO A 62 -12.96 29.34 22.68
#